data_AF-A0A6P7TTB1-F1
#
_entry.id   AF-A0A6P7TTB1-F1
#
_cell.length_a   1.000
_cell.length_b   1.000
_cell.length_c   1.000
_cell.angle_alpha   90.00
_cell.angle_beta   90.00
_cell.angle_gamma   90.00
#
_symmetry.space_group_name_H-M   'P 1'
#
loop_
_entity.id
_entity.type
_entity.pdbx_description
1 polymer ?
#
loop_
_entity_poly.entity_id
_entity_poly.type
_entity_poly.pdbx_seq_one_letter_code
_entity_poly.pdbx_strand_id
1 'polypeptide(L)'
;MDSILGNVKERITMLSKTKLNAVNLFHAIDEHAISLYNYYIGLINIEPHEFDCIDRQIRQLLTTLRLHLKPANKERLYLNRKSLGRGLASVSFRSELILFQFMKSLERQSTVCLRRSGILRVIQTNKWHMATIAGFLVSKYAILDMENLGVEFIKDAQRKYLLKNINCKMLHSVLFKCMDEQNVDLATSSEWLSKGNKRKEIIFSKSGKWHVRVPAESFSHFYEVFLYSLFL
;
A
#
# COMPACT_ATOMS: atom_id res chain seq x y z
N MET A 1 21.03 -1.15 7.70
CA MET A 1 19.90 -1.11 6.74
C MET A 1 20.14 -2.02 5.54
N ASP A 2 21.32 -1.97 4.91
CA ASP A 2 21.59 -2.68 3.66
C ASP A 2 21.42 -4.20 3.74
N SER A 3 21.81 -4.83 4.86
CA SER A 3 21.59 -6.26 5.08
C SER A 3 20.10 -6.64 5.11
N ILE A 4 19.25 -5.83 5.75
CA ILE A 4 17.79 -6.09 5.80
C ILE A 4 17.20 -5.98 4.41
N LEU A 5 17.56 -4.91 3.70
CA LEU A 5 17.07 -4.70 2.34
C LEU A 5 17.52 -5.79 1.37
N GLY A 6 18.76 -6.29 1.52
CA GLY A 6 19.26 -7.45 0.78
C GLY A 6 18.38 -8.68 0.99
N ASN A 7 18.08 -9.02 2.26
CA ASN A 7 17.21 -10.13 2.61
C ASN A 7 15.79 -9.97 2.03
N VAL A 8 15.22 -8.76 2.09
CA VAL A 8 13.90 -8.47 1.50
C VAL A 8 13.92 -8.65 -0.01
N LYS A 9 14.94 -8.15 -0.70
CA LYS A 9 15.11 -8.31 -2.16
C LYS A 9 15.26 -9.78 -2.55
N GLU A 10 16.02 -10.56 -1.78
CA GLU A 10 16.18 -12.00 -2.01
C GLU A 10 14.85 -12.74 -1.86
N ARG A 11 14.09 -12.48 -0.79
CA ARG A 11 12.77 -13.08 -0.57
C ARG A 11 11.78 -12.75 -1.69
N ILE A 12 11.73 -11.49 -2.14
CA ILE A 12 10.90 -11.09 -3.28
C ILE A 12 11.30 -11.84 -4.55
N THR A 13 12.60 -11.98 -4.79
CA THR A 13 13.15 -12.70 -5.97
C THR A 13 12.86 -14.19 -5.92
N MET A 14 12.82 -14.80 -4.74
CA MET A 14 12.42 -16.19 -4.58
C MET A 14 10.92 -16.38 -4.79
N LEU A 15 10.10 -15.49 -4.22
CA LEU A 15 8.65 -15.49 -4.41
C LEU A 15 8.26 -15.29 -5.87
N SER A 16 8.97 -14.45 -6.63
CA SER A 16 8.68 -14.21 -8.05
C SER A 16 8.88 -15.44 -8.94
N LYS A 17 9.63 -16.44 -8.48
CA LYS A 17 9.86 -17.71 -9.21
C LYS A 17 8.76 -18.76 -8.93
N THR A 18 7.90 -18.51 -7.95
CA THR A 18 6.81 -19.43 -7.60
C THR A 18 5.66 -19.36 -8.61
N LYS A 19 4.82 -20.39 -8.68
CA LYS A 19 3.62 -20.43 -9.53
C LYS A 19 2.40 -19.76 -8.89
N LEU A 20 2.61 -18.71 -8.09
CA LEU A 20 1.52 -17.97 -7.46
C LEU A 20 0.85 -17.03 -8.47
N ASN A 21 -0.48 -16.91 -8.38
CA ASN A 21 -1.18 -15.85 -9.09
C ASN A 21 -0.82 -14.48 -8.48
N ALA A 22 -1.08 -13.39 -9.20
CA ALA A 22 -0.69 -12.05 -8.74
C ALA A 22 -1.28 -11.67 -7.38
N VAL A 23 -2.50 -12.12 -7.04
CA VAL A 23 -3.13 -11.84 -5.73
C VAL A 23 -2.30 -12.46 -4.62
N ASN A 24 -2.02 -13.76 -4.74
CA ASN A 24 -1.29 -14.52 -3.76
C ASN A 24 0.19 -14.12 -3.71
N LEU A 25 0.77 -13.71 -4.84
CA LEU A 25 2.16 -13.24 -4.90
C LEU A 25 2.33 -11.95 -4.08
N PHE A 26 1.48 -10.95 -4.28
CA PHE A 26 1.56 -9.72 -3.50
C PHE A 26 1.26 -9.96 -2.02
N HIS A 27 0.32 -10.86 -1.70
CA HIS A 27 0.06 -11.27 -0.32
C HIS A 27 1.30 -11.93 0.33
N ALA A 28 1.96 -12.85 -0.38
CA ALA A 28 3.17 -13.51 0.10
C ALA A 28 4.35 -12.53 0.25
N ILE A 29 4.48 -11.54 -0.64
CA ILE A 29 5.49 -10.47 -0.51
C ILE A 29 5.24 -9.65 0.76
N ASP A 30 4.00 -9.25 1.01
CA ASP A 30 3.63 -8.50 2.21
C ASP A 30 3.93 -9.28 3.49
N GLU A 31 3.54 -10.56 3.51
CA GLU A 31 3.65 -11.44 4.67
C GLU A 31 5.08 -11.91 4.94
N HIS A 32 5.85 -12.25 3.91
CA HIS A 32 7.15 -12.89 4.09
C HIS A 32 8.35 -11.97 3.83
N ALA A 33 8.19 -10.88 3.09
CA ALA A 33 9.28 -9.96 2.78
C ALA A 33 9.11 -8.61 3.47
N ILE A 34 7.99 -7.92 3.28
CA ILE A 34 7.79 -6.58 3.86
C ILE A 34 7.64 -6.64 5.38
N SER A 35 7.03 -7.70 5.91
CA SER A 35 6.85 -7.90 7.35
C SER A 35 8.16 -7.89 8.17
N LEU A 36 9.32 -8.13 7.55
CA LEU A 36 10.63 -8.05 8.20
C LEU A 36 10.86 -6.66 8.79
N TYR A 37 10.43 -5.61 8.10
CA TYR A 37 10.58 -4.25 8.59
C TYR A 37 9.82 -4.00 9.89
N ASN A 38 8.73 -4.73 10.17
CA ASN A 38 7.95 -4.56 11.39
C ASN A 38 8.79 -4.74 12.66
N TYR A 39 9.84 -5.59 12.62
CA TYR A 39 10.73 -5.84 13.76
C TYR A 39 11.70 -4.69 14.02
N TYR A 40 12.08 -3.96 12.99
CA TYR A 40 13.12 -2.93 13.07
C TYR A 40 12.54 -1.52 13.23
N ILE A 41 11.31 -1.31 12.77
CA ILE A 41 10.60 -0.04 12.94
C ILE A 41 10.42 0.25 14.44
N GLY A 42 10.91 1.41 14.90
CA GLY A 42 10.85 1.83 16.30
C GLY A 42 12.00 1.31 17.17
N LEU A 43 12.80 0.36 16.69
CA LEU A 43 14.04 -0.06 17.33
C LEU A 43 15.22 0.77 16.83
N ILE A 44 15.28 0.99 15.51
CA ILE A 44 16.29 1.81 14.85
C ILE A 44 15.66 3.17 14.56
N ASN A 45 16.40 4.25 14.82
CA ASN A 45 16.00 5.58 14.39
C ASN A 45 16.15 5.68 12.86
N ILE A 46 15.01 5.71 12.16
CA ILE A 46 14.93 5.76 10.70
C ILE A 46 14.07 6.97 10.34
N GLU A 47 14.60 7.82 9.47
CA GLU A 47 13.91 9.02 9.01
C GLU A 47 12.88 8.70 7.90
N PRO A 48 11.82 9.52 7.73
CA PRO A 48 10.76 9.28 6.75
C PRO A 48 11.26 9.03 5.32
N HIS A 49 12.25 9.81 4.89
CA HIS A 49 12.81 9.72 3.54
C HIS A 49 13.54 8.39 3.28
N GLU A 50 14.07 7.75 4.33
CA GLU A 50 14.72 6.44 4.23
C GLU A 50 13.67 5.34 3.97
N PHE A 51 12.50 5.42 4.62
CA PHE A 51 11.38 4.53 4.30
C PHE A 51 10.90 4.69 2.86
N ASP A 52 10.81 5.94 2.36
CA ASP A 52 10.47 6.20 0.97
C ASP A 52 11.53 5.68 -0.01
N CYS A 53 12.81 5.68 0.39
CA CYS A 53 13.90 5.09 -0.37
C CYS A 53 13.77 3.57 -0.45
N ILE A 54 13.43 2.90 0.66
CA ILE A 54 13.15 1.46 0.69
C ILE A 54 12.01 1.12 -0.28
N ASP A 55 10.89 1.84 -0.19
CA ASP A 55 9.74 1.63 -1.09
C ASP A 55 10.13 1.84 -2.55
N ARG A 56 10.99 2.82 -2.86
CA ARG A 56 11.52 3.04 -4.22
C ARG A 56 12.34 1.85 -4.71
N GLN A 57 13.22 1.30 -3.88
CA GLN A 57 14.04 0.15 -4.23
C GLN A 57 13.22 -1.12 -4.42
N ILE A 58 12.17 -1.32 -3.62
CA ILE A 58 11.21 -2.42 -3.81
C ILE A 58 10.51 -2.27 -5.18
N ARG A 59 10.00 -1.07 -5.51
CA ARG A 59 9.36 -0.82 -6.82
C ARG A 59 10.31 -1.05 -8.01
N GLN A 60 11.57 -0.64 -7.88
CA GLN A 60 12.60 -0.91 -8.88
C GLN A 60 12.80 -2.42 -9.08
N LEU A 61 12.92 -3.19 -7.99
CA LEU A 61 13.04 -4.64 -8.06
C LEU A 61 11.82 -5.28 -8.73
N LEU A 62 10.60 -4.88 -8.35
CA LEU A 62 9.36 -5.39 -8.96
C LEU A 62 9.32 -5.10 -10.47
N THR A 63 9.88 -3.98 -10.90
CA THR A 63 10.00 -3.62 -12.33
C THR A 63 11.01 -4.51 -13.05
N THR A 64 12.18 -4.73 -12.45
CA THR A 64 13.20 -5.64 -12.98
C THR A 64 12.69 -7.08 -13.13
N LEU A 65 11.91 -7.54 -12.14
CA LEU A 65 11.28 -8.87 -12.15
C LEU A 65 10.03 -8.94 -13.04
N ARG A 66 9.66 -7.85 -13.74
CA ARG A 66 8.47 -7.73 -14.60
C ARG A 66 7.14 -8.01 -13.88
N LEU A 67 7.09 -7.82 -12.55
CA LEU A 67 5.89 -7.94 -11.73
C LEU A 67 5.05 -6.66 -11.74
N HIS A 68 5.68 -5.52 -12.02
CA HIS A 68 5.06 -4.22 -12.15
C HIS A 68 5.66 -3.48 -13.34
N LEU A 69 4.84 -2.82 -14.15
CA LEU A 69 5.35 -2.07 -15.31
C LEU A 69 5.71 -0.65 -14.90
N LYS A 70 6.77 -0.09 -15.49
CA LYS A 70 7.23 1.28 -15.25
C LYS A 70 6.14 2.37 -15.46
N PRO A 71 5.27 2.33 -16.50
CA PRO A 71 4.19 3.30 -16.65
C PRO A 71 3.03 3.09 -15.69
N ALA A 72 2.97 1.98 -14.94
CA ALA A 72 1.85 1.72 -14.06
C ALA A 72 1.83 2.68 -12.86
N ASN A 73 0.62 2.96 -12.38
CA ASN A 73 0.41 3.90 -11.28
C ASN A 73 1.03 3.40 -9.96
N LYS A 74 1.98 4.16 -9.40
CA LYS A 74 2.64 3.83 -8.13
C LYS A 74 1.70 3.87 -6.92
N GLU A 75 0.69 4.74 -6.91
CA GLU A 75 -0.22 4.89 -5.78
C GLU A 75 -1.22 3.73 -5.73
N ARG A 76 -1.70 3.30 -6.89
CA ARG A 76 -2.55 2.13 -7.05
C ARG A 76 -1.87 0.84 -6.61
N LEU A 77 -0.53 0.77 -6.74
CA LEU A 77 0.25 -0.35 -6.22
C LEU A 77 -0.01 -0.56 -4.71
N TYR A 78 -0.07 0.54 -3.96
CA TYR A 78 -0.26 0.55 -2.50
C TYR A 78 -1.71 0.55 -2.04
N LEU A 79 -2.66 0.83 -2.93
CA LEU A 79 -4.08 0.71 -2.62
C LEU A 79 -4.48 -0.76 -2.42
N ASN A 80 -5.41 -1.00 -1.49
CA ASN A 80 -5.99 -2.32 -1.29
C ASN A 80 -6.75 -2.76 -2.55
N ARG A 81 -6.73 -4.07 -2.85
CA ARG A 81 -7.51 -4.68 -3.94
C ARG A 81 -9.01 -4.49 -3.79
N LYS A 82 -9.51 -4.43 -2.54
CA LYS A 82 -10.91 -4.08 -2.25
C LYS A 82 -11.30 -2.65 -2.66
N SER A 83 -10.31 -1.81 -2.93
CA SER A 83 -10.47 -0.42 -3.40
C SER A 83 -9.72 -0.23 -4.72
N LEU A 84 -9.89 -1.18 -5.65
CA LEU A 84 -9.35 -1.15 -7.02
C LEU A 84 -7.81 -1.12 -7.15
N GLY A 85 -7.07 -1.33 -6.06
CA GLY A 85 -5.62 -1.33 -6.02
C GLY A 85 -4.94 -2.65 -6.38
N ARG A 86 -3.64 -2.76 -6.09
CA ARG A 86 -2.84 -4.00 -6.25
C ARG A 86 -2.48 -4.68 -4.93
N GLY A 87 -2.59 -3.97 -3.82
CA GLY A 87 -2.46 -4.51 -2.48
C GLY A 87 -1.05 -4.89 -2.08
N LEU A 88 -0.03 -4.16 -2.54
CA LEU A 88 1.31 -4.22 -1.95
C LEU A 88 1.35 -3.29 -0.73
N ALA A 89 1.91 -3.71 0.38
CA ALA A 89 2.13 -2.84 1.54
C ALA A 89 3.25 -1.82 1.26
N SER A 90 3.02 -0.54 1.60
CA SER A 90 4.09 0.47 1.64
C SER A 90 4.81 0.38 2.98
N VAL A 91 6.15 0.33 2.94
CA VAL A 91 6.97 0.38 4.15
C VAL A 91 6.81 1.74 4.85
N SER A 92 6.72 2.83 4.09
CA SER A 92 6.50 4.20 4.58
C SER A 92 5.16 4.33 5.33
N PHE A 93 4.05 3.86 4.75
CA PHE A 93 2.75 3.91 5.44
C PHE A 93 2.66 2.95 6.62
N ARG A 94 3.35 1.82 6.55
CA ARG A 94 3.37 0.85 7.65
C ARG A 94 4.20 1.35 8.82
N SER A 95 5.32 2.03 8.56
CA SER A 95 6.14 2.62 9.61
C SER A 95 5.41 3.73 10.34
N GLU A 96 4.67 4.59 9.64
CA GLU A 96 3.79 5.60 10.24
C GLU A 96 2.85 5.02 11.30
N LEU A 97 2.15 3.93 10.96
CA LEU A 97 1.21 3.27 11.86
C LEU A 97 1.92 2.64 13.07
N ILE A 98 3.02 1.91 12.82
CA ILE A 98 3.77 1.23 13.88
C ILE A 98 4.39 2.25 14.83
N LEU A 99 5.03 3.31 14.32
CA LEU A 99 5.63 4.35 15.15
C LEU A 99 4.58 5.10 15.98
N PHE A 100 3.42 5.41 15.39
CA PHE A 100 2.33 6.06 16.12
C PHE A 100 1.79 5.18 17.26
N GLN A 101 1.50 3.91 16.97
CA GLN A 101 1.03 2.95 17.98
C GLN A 101 2.08 2.72 19.07
N PHE A 102 3.35 2.59 18.68
CA PHE A 102 4.45 2.43 19.62
C PHE A 102 4.51 3.64 20.54
N MET A 103 4.51 4.86 19.99
CA MET A 103 4.60 6.08 20.80
C MET A 103 3.45 6.17 21.80
N LYS A 104 2.20 5.95 21.36
CA LYS A 104 1.02 5.92 22.25
C LYS A 104 1.13 4.85 23.34
N SER A 105 1.60 3.66 23.00
CA SER A 105 1.81 2.59 23.97
C SER A 105 2.89 2.97 24.99
N LEU A 106 3.98 3.59 24.53
CA LEU A 106 5.11 3.98 25.38
C LEU A 106 4.71 5.11 26.34
N GLU A 107 3.98 6.12 25.85
CA GLU A 107 3.38 7.18 26.68
C GLU A 107 2.49 6.60 27.77
N ARG A 108 1.55 5.71 27.40
CA ARG A 108 0.64 5.06 28.36
C ARG A 108 1.37 4.28 29.43
N GLN A 109 2.47 3.61 29.07
CA GLN A 109 3.20 2.71 29.95
C GLN A 109 4.32 3.42 30.73
N SER A 110 4.69 4.64 30.36
CA SER A 110 5.73 5.42 31.02
C SER A 110 5.37 5.76 32.47
N THR A 111 4.09 5.96 32.76
CA THR A 111 3.58 6.26 34.11
C THR A 111 3.74 5.07 35.07
N VAL A 112 3.79 3.85 34.53
CA VAL A 112 3.82 2.60 35.32
C VAL A 112 5.25 2.03 35.45
N CYS A 113 6.13 2.29 34.47
CA CYS A 113 7.43 1.64 34.40
C CYS A 113 8.58 2.65 34.20
N LEU A 114 9.48 2.74 35.19
CA LEU A 114 10.66 3.60 35.17
C LEU A 114 11.56 3.37 33.95
N ARG A 115 11.70 2.12 33.51
CA ARG A 115 12.48 1.82 32.30
C ARG A 115 11.85 2.46 31.07
N ARG A 116 10.52 2.40 30.95
CA ARG A 116 9.79 2.96 29.80
C ARG A 116 9.76 4.49 29.84
N SER A 117 9.66 5.10 31.02
CA SER A 117 9.79 6.56 31.15
C SER A 117 11.19 7.03 30.78
N GLY A 118 12.24 6.30 31.17
CA GLY A 118 13.61 6.58 30.75
C GLY A 118 13.79 6.53 29.23
N ILE A 119 13.25 5.49 28.59
CA ILE A 119 13.27 5.35 27.12
C ILE A 119 12.51 6.50 26.44
N LEU A 120 11.31 6.81 26.92
CA LEU A 120 10.49 7.91 26.40
C LEU A 120 11.24 9.23 26.49
N ARG A 121 11.91 9.50 27.61
CA ARG A 121 12.71 10.71 27.80
C ARG A 121 13.82 10.80 26.77
N VAL A 122 14.58 9.73 26.53
CA VAL A 122 15.66 9.71 25.53
C VAL A 122 15.13 9.99 24.12
N ILE A 123 14.02 9.34 23.75
CA ILE A 123 13.37 9.54 22.44
C ILE A 123 12.95 11.00 22.25
N GLN A 124 12.34 11.61 23.27
CA GLN A 124 11.89 13.00 23.25
C GLN A 124 13.07 13.98 23.24
N THR A 125 14.08 13.78 24.08
CA THR A 125 15.28 14.64 24.15
C THR A 125 16.02 14.66 22.83
N ASN A 126 16.20 13.50 22.20
CA ASN A 126 16.89 13.38 20.92
C ASN A 126 16.02 13.80 19.72
N LYS A 127 14.74 14.11 19.94
CA LYS A 127 13.78 14.52 18.90
C LYS A 127 13.74 13.57 17.71
N TRP A 128 13.85 12.27 17.97
CA TRP A 128 13.76 11.25 16.93
C TRP A 128 12.42 11.35 16.19
N HIS A 129 12.37 10.88 14.95
CA HIS A 129 11.15 10.93 14.14
C HIS A 129 9.93 10.33 14.88
N MET A 130 10.15 9.25 15.63
CA MET A 130 9.10 8.63 16.47
C MET A 130 8.49 9.60 17.48
N ALA A 131 9.28 10.51 18.07
CA ALA A 131 8.79 11.51 19.02
C ALA A 131 7.88 12.55 18.34
N THR A 132 8.14 12.86 17.07
CA THR A 132 7.42 13.87 16.28
C THR A 132 6.35 13.27 15.37
N ILE A 133 6.11 11.96 15.46
CA ILE A 133 5.24 11.23 14.52
C ILE A 133 3.82 11.80 14.44
N ALA A 134 3.22 12.21 15.56
CA ALA A 134 1.88 12.79 15.56
C ALA A 134 1.82 14.09 14.74
N GLY A 135 2.77 15.00 14.97
CA GLY A 135 2.88 16.25 14.20
C GLY A 135 3.22 16.00 12.74
N PHE A 136 4.07 15.02 12.45
CA PHE A 136 4.37 14.61 11.07
C PHE A 136 3.13 14.13 10.32
N LEU A 137 2.31 13.26 10.94
CA LEU A 137 1.08 12.74 10.33
C LEU A 137 0.07 13.87 10.07
N VAL A 138 -0.09 14.78 11.03
CA VAL A 138 -0.97 15.94 10.89
C VAL A 138 -0.56 16.82 9.72
N SER A 139 0.74 17.15 9.62
CA SER A 139 1.27 17.95 8.51
C SER A 139 1.15 17.24 7.17
N LYS A 140 1.45 15.93 7.12
CA LYS A 140 1.45 15.14 5.87
C LYS A 140 0.04 14.97 5.30
N TYR A 141 -0.95 14.73 6.15
CA TYR A 141 -2.32 14.44 5.75
C TYR A 141 -3.28 15.62 5.90
N ALA A 142 -2.79 16.79 6.33
CA ALA A 142 -3.59 17.99 6.60
C ALA A 142 -4.78 17.71 7.53
N ILE A 143 -4.50 17.02 8.65
CA ILE A 143 -5.52 16.62 9.63
C ILE A 143 -5.79 17.80 10.56
N LEU A 144 -7.04 18.25 10.66
CA LEU A 144 -7.42 19.40 11.49
C LEU A 144 -7.50 19.03 12.99
N ASP A 145 -7.92 17.81 13.32
CA ASP A 145 -8.18 17.38 14.69
C ASP A 145 -7.12 16.37 15.19
N MET A 146 -6.25 16.82 16.10
CA MET A 146 -5.20 16.01 16.72
C MET A 146 -5.72 14.99 17.75
N GLU A 147 -6.83 15.30 18.43
CA GLU A 147 -7.29 14.53 19.59
C GLU A 147 -7.93 13.18 19.21
N ASN A 148 -8.49 13.06 18.00
CA ASN A 148 -9.14 11.84 17.50
C ASN A 148 -8.22 10.97 16.63
N LEU A 149 -6.90 11.14 16.73
CA LEU A 149 -5.95 10.41 15.89
C LEU A 149 -5.91 8.93 16.28
N GLY A 150 -6.69 8.12 15.55
CA GLY A 150 -6.75 6.67 15.68
C GLY A 150 -6.06 5.93 14.53
N VAL A 151 -5.75 4.66 14.74
CA VAL A 151 -5.13 3.78 13.72
C VAL A 151 -5.99 3.70 12.45
N GLU A 152 -7.29 3.54 12.61
CA GLU A 152 -8.23 3.47 11.47
C GLU A 152 -8.35 4.81 10.75
N PHE A 153 -8.28 5.93 11.48
CA PHE A 153 -8.26 7.26 10.88
C PHE A 153 -6.99 7.47 10.04
N ILE A 154 -5.82 7.07 10.54
CA ILE A 154 -4.55 7.17 9.78
C ILE A 154 -4.62 6.31 8.51
N LYS A 155 -5.15 5.09 8.58
CA LYS A 155 -5.34 4.23 7.40
C LYS A 155 -6.27 4.87 6.37
N ASP A 156 -7.35 5.52 6.81
CA ASP A 156 -8.25 6.24 5.92
C ASP A 156 -7.59 7.49 5.31
N ALA A 157 -6.83 8.24 6.10
CA ALA A 157 -6.04 9.37 5.62
C ALA A 157 -5.00 8.96 4.57
N GLN A 158 -4.28 7.85 4.80
CA GLN A 158 -3.35 7.24 3.84
C GLN A 158 -4.06 6.86 2.53
N ARG A 159 -5.25 6.25 2.63
CA ARG A 159 -6.08 5.91 1.46
C ARG A 159 -6.49 7.15 0.69
N LYS A 160 -7.02 8.18 1.37
CA LYS A 160 -7.43 9.46 0.77
C LYS A 160 -6.24 10.17 0.10
N TYR A 161 -5.07 10.13 0.73
CA TYR A 161 -3.83 10.67 0.18
C TYR A 161 -3.44 9.99 -1.14
N LEU A 162 -3.52 8.65 -1.20
CA LEU A 162 -3.27 7.91 -2.43
C LEU A 162 -4.29 8.26 -3.52
N LEU A 163 -5.58 8.30 -3.19
CA LEU A 163 -6.65 8.62 -4.14
C LEU A 163 -6.51 10.05 -4.69
N LYS A 164 -6.20 11.02 -3.82
CA LYS A 164 -5.91 12.41 -4.23
C LYS A 164 -4.80 12.44 -5.27
N ASN A 165 -3.70 11.75 -5.01
CA ASN A 165 -2.55 11.70 -5.92
C ASN A 165 -2.85 10.99 -7.25
N ILE A 166 -3.74 9.99 -7.24
CA ILE A 166 -4.21 9.34 -8.48
C ILE A 166 -5.09 10.28 -9.29
N ASN A 167 -6.02 10.97 -8.64
CA ASN A 167 -6.97 11.87 -9.29
C ASN A 167 -6.27 13.08 -9.94
N CYS A 168 -5.11 13.49 -9.42
CA CYS A 168 -4.27 14.50 -10.06
C CYS A 168 -3.64 14.03 -11.39
N LYS A 169 -3.65 12.72 -11.71
CA LYS A 169 -3.06 12.16 -12.92
C LYS A 169 -4.14 11.86 -13.95
N MET A 170 -4.10 12.56 -15.07
CA MET A 170 -5.17 12.53 -16.10
C MET A 170 -5.55 11.10 -16.53
N LEU A 171 -4.59 10.27 -16.91
CA LEU A 171 -4.82 8.92 -17.43
C LEU A 171 -5.22 7.93 -16.32
N HIS A 172 -4.46 7.91 -15.22
CA HIS A 172 -4.74 7.01 -14.10
C HIS A 172 -6.05 7.30 -13.35
N SER A 173 -6.54 8.55 -13.40
CA SER A 173 -7.78 8.95 -12.73
C SER A 173 -9.03 8.32 -13.36
N VAL A 174 -8.96 7.88 -14.63
CA VAL A 174 -10.12 7.39 -15.39
C VAL A 174 -10.84 6.25 -14.66
N LEU A 175 -10.08 5.27 -14.13
CA LEU A 175 -10.64 4.15 -13.38
C LEU A 175 -11.37 4.60 -12.10
N PHE A 176 -10.92 5.68 -11.47
CA PHE A 176 -11.42 6.13 -10.17
C PHE A 176 -12.55 7.15 -10.28
N LYS A 177 -12.68 7.85 -11.42
CA LYS A 177 -13.85 8.71 -11.72
C LYS A 177 -15.16 7.93 -11.73
N CYS A 178 -15.11 6.69 -12.18
CA CYS A 178 -16.27 5.81 -12.19
C CYS A 178 -16.71 5.34 -10.78
N MET A 179 -15.98 5.67 -9.71
CA MET A 179 -16.42 5.33 -8.35
C MET A 179 -17.63 6.16 -7.90
N ASP A 180 -17.83 7.35 -8.47
CA ASP A 180 -18.95 8.23 -8.14
C ASP A 180 -20.19 7.94 -9.00
N GLU A 181 -20.10 7.02 -9.96
CA GLU A 181 -21.17 6.68 -10.89
C GLU A 181 -22.14 5.62 -10.31
N GLN A 182 -23.44 5.93 -10.29
CA GLN A 182 -24.49 5.09 -9.69
C GLN A 182 -24.70 3.73 -10.40
N ASN A 183 -24.21 3.61 -11.64
CA ASN A 183 -24.40 2.44 -12.50
C ASN A 183 -23.27 1.40 -12.39
N VAL A 184 -22.22 1.68 -11.63
CA VAL A 184 -21.05 0.81 -11.48
C VAL A 184 -21.19 -0.04 -10.22
N ASP A 185 -21.15 -1.36 -10.37
CA ASP A 185 -21.06 -2.27 -9.22
C ASP A 185 -19.59 -2.42 -8.78
N LEU A 186 -19.19 -1.52 -7.88
CA LEU A 186 -17.87 -1.53 -7.26
C LEU A 186 -17.65 -2.73 -6.34
N ALA A 187 -18.71 -3.23 -5.69
CA ALA A 187 -18.60 -4.32 -4.73
C ALA A 187 -18.16 -5.60 -5.44
N THR A 188 -18.83 -5.94 -6.54
CA THR A 188 -18.52 -7.16 -7.29
C THR A 188 -17.18 -7.04 -8.03
N SER A 189 -16.88 -5.86 -8.59
CA SER A 189 -15.58 -5.55 -9.20
C SER A 189 -14.42 -5.72 -8.21
N SER A 190 -14.58 -5.23 -6.99
CA SER A 190 -13.57 -5.31 -5.93
C SER A 190 -13.39 -6.73 -5.41
N GLU A 191 -14.49 -7.47 -5.26
CA GLU A 191 -14.49 -8.88 -4.87
C GLU A 191 -13.67 -9.74 -5.84
N TRP A 192 -13.83 -9.50 -7.15
CA TRP A 192 -13.04 -10.17 -8.20
C TRP A 192 -11.55 -9.86 -8.08
N LEU A 193 -11.18 -8.59 -7.92
CA LEU A 193 -9.79 -8.16 -7.74
C LEU A 193 -9.13 -8.76 -6.48
N SER A 194 -9.93 -8.96 -5.42
CA SER A 194 -9.47 -9.50 -4.14
C SER A 194 -9.37 -11.02 -4.12
N LYS A 195 -10.27 -11.75 -4.77
CA LYS A 195 -10.31 -13.22 -4.69
C LYS A 195 -9.54 -13.92 -5.82
N GLY A 196 -9.11 -13.19 -6.85
CA GLY A 196 -8.47 -13.79 -8.01
C GLY A 196 -9.40 -14.71 -8.78
N ASN A 197 -8.84 -15.53 -9.67
CA ASN A 197 -9.56 -16.31 -10.69
C ASN A 197 -10.62 -17.28 -10.11
N LYS A 198 -11.81 -16.76 -9.79
CA LYS A 198 -13.05 -17.52 -9.67
C LYS A 198 -13.73 -17.44 -11.04
N ARG A 199 -14.04 -18.59 -11.65
CA ARG A 199 -14.60 -18.77 -13.01
C ARG A 199 -15.98 -18.10 -13.25
N LYS A 200 -16.18 -16.82 -12.94
CA LYS A 200 -17.38 -16.06 -13.29
C LYS A 200 -17.00 -14.71 -13.87
N GLU A 201 -17.76 -14.33 -14.88
CA GLU A 201 -17.47 -13.38 -15.97
C GLU A 201 -17.18 -11.93 -15.54
N ILE A 202 -16.64 -11.20 -16.51
CA ILE A 202 -16.04 -9.86 -16.44
C ILE A 202 -17.10 -8.75 -16.32
N ILE A 203 -16.84 -7.82 -15.37
CA ILE A 203 -17.32 -6.44 -15.15
C ILE A 203 -18.85 -6.20 -15.22
N PHE A 204 -19.39 -5.56 -14.17
CA PHE A 204 -20.81 -5.37 -13.92
C PHE A 204 -21.26 -3.95 -14.27
N SER A 205 -21.97 -3.83 -15.39
CA SER A 205 -22.92 -2.76 -15.63
C SER A 205 -24.28 -3.27 -15.17
N LYS A 206 -25.01 -2.50 -14.34
CA LYS A 206 -26.40 -2.83 -13.96
C LYS A 206 -27.36 -2.89 -15.15
N SER A 207 -26.97 -2.41 -16.34
CA SER A 207 -27.86 -2.24 -17.50
C SER A 207 -27.62 -3.25 -18.64
N GLY A 208 -26.80 -4.27 -18.45
CA GLY A 208 -26.71 -5.40 -19.40
C GLY A 208 -26.19 -5.07 -20.81
N LYS A 209 -25.60 -3.89 -21.03
CA LYS A 209 -24.90 -3.56 -22.28
C LYS A 209 -23.39 -3.57 -22.07
N TRP A 210 -22.70 -4.52 -22.70
CA TRP A 210 -21.26 -4.46 -22.93
C TRP A 210 -20.95 -4.44 -24.42
N HIS A 211 -20.14 -3.47 -24.83
CA HIS A 211 -19.29 -3.60 -26.01
C HIS A 211 -18.00 -4.29 -25.57
N VAL A 212 -17.58 -5.31 -26.31
CA VAL A 212 -16.40 -6.18 -26.10
C VAL A 212 -16.65 -7.43 -25.25
N ARG A 213 -16.89 -8.53 -25.96
CA ARG A 213 -16.97 -9.91 -25.47
C ARG A 213 -15.59 -10.55 -25.72
N VAL A 214 -14.90 -11.08 -24.71
CA VAL A 214 -13.65 -11.84 -24.91
C VAL A 214 -13.79 -13.25 -24.33
N PRO A 215 -13.70 -14.32 -25.14
CA PRO A 215 -13.81 -15.70 -24.67
C PRO A 215 -12.62 -16.14 -23.82
N ALA A 216 -12.86 -17.08 -22.91
CA ALA A 216 -11.93 -17.63 -21.93
C ALA A 216 -10.69 -18.36 -22.49
N GLU A 217 -10.63 -18.61 -23.81
CA GLU A 217 -9.64 -19.51 -24.42
C GLU A 217 -8.60 -18.79 -25.29
N SER A 218 -8.60 -17.46 -25.34
CA SER A 218 -7.69 -16.66 -26.20
C SER A 218 -6.81 -15.68 -25.42
N PHE A 219 -6.42 -16.04 -24.19
CA PHE A 219 -5.80 -15.13 -23.21
C PHE A 219 -4.28 -14.90 -23.38
N SER A 220 -3.69 -15.19 -24.54
CA SER A 220 -2.26 -14.91 -24.79
C SER A 220 -1.99 -13.72 -25.71
N HIS A 221 -2.96 -13.16 -26.45
CA HIS A 221 -2.67 -12.15 -27.49
C HIS A 221 -3.62 -10.94 -27.56
N PHE A 222 -4.70 -10.87 -26.78
CA PHE A 222 -5.61 -9.70 -26.81
C PHE A 222 -5.15 -8.55 -25.89
N TYR A 223 -3.91 -8.11 -26.10
CA TYR A 223 -3.20 -7.17 -25.22
C TYR A 223 -3.19 -5.70 -25.69
N GLU A 224 -3.85 -5.30 -26.79
CA GLU A 224 -3.56 -3.97 -27.38
C GLU A 224 -4.63 -2.87 -27.30
N VAL A 225 -5.93 -3.15 -27.16
CA VAL A 225 -6.94 -2.05 -27.29
C VAL A 225 -7.60 -1.67 -25.96
N PHE A 226 -7.84 -2.61 -25.05
CA PHE A 226 -8.43 -2.31 -23.72
C PHE A 226 -7.37 -1.98 -22.64
N LEU A 227 -6.09 -2.21 -22.97
CA LEU A 227 -4.96 -2.00 -22.07
C LEU A 227 -4.49 -0.54 -21.99
N TYR A 228 -4.90 0.32 -22.92
CA TYR A 228 -4.51 1.73 -22.91
C TYR A 228 -5.13 2.57 -21.79
N SER A 229 -6.23 2.13 -21.14
CA SER A 229 -6.78 2.79 -19.94
C SER A 229 -6.49 2.05 -18.63
N LEU A 230 -6.04 0.79 -18.71
CA LEU A 230 -5.77 -0.07 -17.55
C LEU A 230 -4.27 -0.17 -17.19
N PHE A 231 -3.38 0.24 -18.10
CA PHE A 231 -1.93 0.32 -17.93
C PHE A 231 -1.32 1.71 -18.16
N LEU A 232 -2.15 2.74 -18.38
CA LEU A 232 -1.77 4.15 -18.25
C LEU A 232 -2.42 4.81 -17.04
#